data_AF-A0AAU2I438-F1
#
_entry.id   AF-A0AAU2I438-F1
#
_cell.length_a   1.000
_cell.length_b   1.000
_cell.length_c   1.000
_cell.angle_alpha   90.00
_cell.angle_beta   90.00
_cell.angle_gamma   90.00
#
_symmetry.space_group_name_H-M   'P 1'
#
loop_
_entity.id
_entity.type
_entity.pdbx_description
1 polymer ?
#
loop_
_entity_poly.entity_id
_entity_poly.type
_entity_poly.pdbx_seq_one_letter_code
_entity_poly.pdbx_strand_id
1 'polypeptide(L)'
;MSGTTVSGTAGSDNISCGALALGDSVNGLGGSDYIVINGIVAGTVDGGAGGDFITANAGTTANGRILGGADGDFILVGPNAGTVDGGLGSDFCRIASGNPPISC
;
A
#
# COMPACT_ATOMS: atom_id res chain seq x y z
N MET A 1 5.13 -19.03 6.93
CA MET A 1 5.71 -18.62 5.65
C MET A 1 6.66 -17.48 5.94
N SER A 2 7.90 -17.53 5.47
CA SER A 2 8.84 -16.39 5.56
C SER A 2 8.74 -15.64 4.24
N GLY A 3 8.12 -14.47 4.24
CA GLY A 3 8.13 -13.59 3.08
C GLY A 3 9.35 -12.69 3.06
N THR A 4 9.49 -11.94 1.98
CA THR A 4 10.49 -10.89 1.81
C THR A 4 9.99 -9.58 2.42
N THR A 5 10.90 -8.82 3.02
CA THR A 5 10.60 -7.48 3.55
C THR A 5 11.45 -6.46 2.83
N VAL A 6 10.81 -5.45 2.27
CA VAL A 6 11.43 -4.20 1.82
C VAL A 6 11.03 -3.12 2.81
N SER A 7 12.01 -2.37 3.29
CA SER A 7 11.81 -1.25 4.20
C SER A 7 12.50 -0.02 3.64
N GLY A 8 11.78 1.10 3.63
CA GLY A 8 12.35 2.43 3.49
C GLY A 8 13.13 2.84 4.73
N THR A 9 13.13 4.13 4.98
CA THR A 9 13.86 4.85 6.00
C THR A 9 12.90 5.77 6.76
N ALA A 10 13.41 6.65 7.61
CA ALA A 10 12.56 7.65 8.28
C ALA A 10 12.33 8.92 7.45
N GLY A 11 12.85 8.98 6.22
CA GLY A 11 12.61 10.08 5.29
C GLY A 11 12.06 9.56 3.97
N SER A 12 11.68 10.46 3.07
CA SER A 12 11.06 10.11 1.79
C SER A 12 11.85 9.11 0.95
N ASP A 13 11.22 7.99 0.65
CA ASP A 13 11.73 6.91 -0.17
C ASP A 13 10.97 6.76 -1.49
N ASN A 14 11.63 6.12 -2.45
CA ASN A 14 11.04 5.72 -3.73
C ASN A 14 11.17 4.20 -3.84
N ILE A 15 10.08 3.49 -3.62
CA ILE A 15 10.06 2.03 -3.54
C ILE A 15 9.32 1.47 -4.75
N SER A 16 9.98 0.59 -5.49
CA SER A 16 9.33 -0.13 -6.60
C SER A 16 9.53 -1.63 -6.45
N CYS A 17 8.43 -2.37 -6.43
CA CYS A 17 8.43 -3.82 -6.31
C CYS A 17 7.61 -4.47 -7.43
N GLY A 18 7.86 -5.77 -7.64
CA GLY A 18 7.01 -6.62 -8.47
C GLY A 18 5.72 -7.02 -7.75
N ALA A 19 5.18 -8.20 -8.06
CA ALA A 19 4.10 -8.78 -7.26
C ALA A 19 4.58 -9.13 -5.85
N LEU A 20 3.67 -9.02 -4.87
CA LEU A 20 3.94 -9.40 -3.49
C LEU A 20 3.19 -10.69 -3.17
N ALA A 21 3.91 -11.74 -2.80
CA ALA A 21 3.33 -13.00 -2.35
C ALA A 21 2.80 -12.88 -0.91
N LEU A 22 2.03 -13.89 -0.49
CA LEU A 22 1.54 -13.95 0.89
C LEU A 22 2.72 -14.00 1.88
N GLY A 23 2.75 -13.04 2.81
CA GLY A 23 3.82 -12.87 3.79
C GLY A 23 4.92 -11.89 3.36
N ASP A 24 4.94 -11.44 2.10
CA ASP A 24 5.80 -10.34 1.69
C ASP A 24 5.30 -9.01 2.30
N SER A 25 6.23 -8.10 2.53
CA SER A 25 5.94 -6.77 3.07
C SER A 25 6.78 -5.69 2.40
N VAL A 26 6.14 -4.54 2.16
CA VAL A 26 6.78 -3.29 1.78
C VAL A 26 6.36 -2.25 2.82
N ASN A 27 7.31 -1.61 3.47
CA ASN A 27 7.06 -0.59 4.50
C ASN A 27 7.79 0.69 4.14
N GLY A 28 7.08 1.81 3.95
CA GLY A 28 7.69 3.13 3.76
C GLY A 28 8.37 3.64 5.04
N LEU A 29 7.74 3.36 6.18
CA LEU A 29 8.13 3.74 7.55
C LEU A 29 7.79 5.20 7.87
N GLY A 30 8.65 6.15 7.52
CA GLY A 30 8.42 7.55 7.86
C GLY A 30 8.87 8.47 6.73
N GLY A 31 8.21 9.60 6.58
CA GLY A 31 8.44 10.50 5.45
C GLY A 31 7.28 10.43 4.46
N SER A 32 7.38 11.18 3.37
CA SER A 32 6.42 11.08 2.27
C SER A 32 6.99 10.16 1.21
N ASP A 33 6.48 8.95 1.13
CA ASP A 33 7.01 7.88 0.30
C ASP A 33 6.26 7.74 -1.02
N TYR A 34 6.96 7.27 -2.04
CA TYR A 34 6.39 6.92 -3.34
C TYR A 34 6.55 5.43 -3.58
N ILE A 35 5.46 4.67 -3.42
CA ILE A 35 5.45 3.21 -3.45
C ILE A 35 4.67 2.70 -4.69
N VAL A 36 5.35 1.92 -5.52
CA VAL A 36 4.77 1.33 -6.74
C VAL A 36 4.92 -0.18 -6.73
N ILE A 37 3.78 -0.87 -6.71
CA ILE A 37 3.70 -2.31 -6.90
C ILE A 37 3.25 -2.60 -8.33
N ASN A 38 4.16 -3.18 -9.12
CA ASN A 38 3.93 -3.50 -10.53
C ASN A 38 3.23 -4.86 -10.75
N GLY A 39 2.71 -5.49 -9.69
CA GLY A 39 2.04 -6.78 -9.72
C GLY A 39 0.95 -6.92 -8.66
N ILE A 40 0.28 -8.08 -8.61
CA ILE A 40 -0.79 -8.32 -7.64
C ILE A 40 -0.23 -8.32 -6.22
N VAL A 41 -0.96 -7.70 -5.28
CA VAL A 41 -0.65 -7.69 -3.86
C VAL A 41 -1.39 -8.84 -3.15
N ALA A 42 -0.64 -9.86 -2.71
CA ALA A 42 -1.10 -10.86 -1.74
C ALA A 42 -0.46 -10.71 -0.36
N GLY A 43 0.62 -9.92 -0.27
CA GLY A 43 1.26 -9.50 0.98
C GLY A 43 0.71 -8.18 1.50
N THR A 44 1.58 -7.41 2.18
CA THR A 44 1.24 -6.12 2.78
C THR A 44 2.08 -5.00 2.17
N VAL A 45 1.43 -3.89 1.85
CA VAL A 45 2.05 -2.59 1.62
C VAL A 45 1.59 -1.67 2.75
N ASP A 46 2.53 -0.99 3.41
CA ASP A 46 2.27 -0.02 4.47
C ASP A 46 3.09 1.24 4.18
N GLY A 47 2.43 2.38 3.99
CA GLY A 47 3.09 3.66 3.78
C GLY A 47 3.84 4.09 5.04
N GLY A 48 3.13 4.10 6.16
CA GLY A 48 3.71 4.40 7.47
C GLY A 48 3.29 5.79 7.93
N ALA A 49 4.22 6.61 8.37
CA ALA A 49 3.92 7.97 8.83
C ALA A 49 4.37 9.01 7.81
N GLY A 50 3.46 9.94 7.47
CA GLY A 50 3.69 10.98 6.48
C GLY A 50 2.80 10.77 5.26
N GLY A 51 2.61 11.81 4.45
CA GLY A 51 1.69 11.71 3.30
C GLY A 51 2.31 10.91 2.16
N ASP A 52 1.81 9.71 1.95
CA ASP A 52 2.35 8.73 1.01
C ASP A 52 1.59 8.66 -0.30
N PHE A 53 2.27 8.21 -1.35
CA PHE A 53 1.67 7.91 -2.64
C PHE A 53 1.86 6.43 -2.97
N ILE A 54 0.77 5.66 -2.93
CA ILE A 54 0.79 4.21 -3.09
C ILE A 54 0.01 3.80 -4.34
N THR A 55 0.65 3.03 -5.23
CA THR A 55 0.01 2.50 -6.44
C THR A 55 0.16 0.99 -6.56
N ALA A 56 -0.96 0.32 -6.81
CA ALA A 56 -1.02 -1.11 -7.10
C ALA A 56 -2.08 -1.38 -8.18
N ASN A 57 -1.77 -1.02 -9.42
CA ASN A 57 -2.73 -1.08 -10.54
C ASN A 57 -3.21 -2.50 -10.87
N ALA A 58 -2.41 -3.52 -10.56
CA ALA A 58 -2.82 -4.92 -10.75
C ALA A 58 -3.84 -5.40 -9.69
N GLY A 59 -4.02 -4.63 -8.61
CA GLY A 59 -4.99 -4.93 -7.56
C GLY A 59 -4.46 -5.83 -6.44
N THR A 60 -5.38 -6.31 -5.61
CA THR A 60 -5.09 -7.13 -4.43
C THR A 60 -5.79 -8.49 -4.52
N THR A 61 -5.20 -9.50 -3.89
CA THR A 61 -5.92 -10.74 -3.55
C THR A 61 -6.71 -10.56 -2.26
N ALA A 62 -7.52 -11.55 -1.86
CA ALA A 62 -8.27 -11.53 -0.61
C ALA A 62 -7.42 -11.34 0.66
N ASN A 63 -6.13 -11.70 0.62
CA ASN A 63 -5.20 -11.50 1.74
C ASN A 63 -4.34 -10.24 1.60
N GLY A 64 -4.40 -9.59 0.43
CA GLY A 64 -3.61 -8.40 0.14
C GLY A 64 -4.06 -7.22 0.99
N ARG A 65 -3.10 -6.48 1.52
CA ARG A 65 -3.34 -5.28 2.33
C ARG A 65 -2.54 -4.13 1.76
N ILE A 66 -3.20 -3.00 1.55
CA ILE A 66 -2.55 -1.72 1.24
C ILE A 66 -3.03 -0.74 2.30
N LEU A 67 -2.08 -0.25 3.10
CA LEU A 67 -2.31 0.64 4.23
C LEU A 67 -1.59 1.95 3.93
N GLY A 68 -2.30 3.08 4.00
CA GLY A 68 -1.71 4.41 3.91
C GLY A 68 -0.88 4.69 5.16
N GLY A 69 -1.56 4.79 6.29
CA GLY A 69 -0.92 4.85 7.60
C GLY A 69 -1.38 6.07 8.37
N ALA A 70 -0.46 7.00 8.67
CA ALA A 70 -0.77 8.26 9.32
C ALA A 70 -0.47 9.44 8.41
N ASP A 71 -1.25 10.50 8.57
CA ASP A 71 -1.29 11.69 7.71
C ASP A 71 -2.06 11.44 6.40
N GLY A 72 -2.00 12.36 5.44
CA GLY A 72 -2.88 12.31 4.26
C GLY A 72 -2.26 11.57 3.08
N ASP A 73 -2.84 10.42 2.72
CA ASP A 73 -2.31 9.52 1.71
C ASP A 73 -3.06 9.57 0.37
N PHE A 74 -2.36 9.21 -0.70
CA PHE A 74 -2.91 9.04 -2.04
C PHE A 74 -2.75 7.57 -2.48
N ILE A 75 -3.86 6.84 -2.50
CA ILE A 75 -3.87 5.40 -2.74
C ILE A 75 -4.66 5.08 -4.01
N LEU A 76 -3.98 4.55 -5.03
CA LEU A 76 -4.59 4.13 -6.30
C LEU A 76 -4.42 2.62 -6.51
N VAL A 77 -5.54 1.89 -6.53
CA VAL A 77 -5.54 0.43 -6.64
C VAL A 77 -6.46 -0.02 -7.75
N GLY A 78 -6.04 -1.07 -8.45
CA GLY A 78 -6.87 -1.80 -9.40
C GLY A 78 -8.03 -2.55 -8.72
N PRO A 79 -8.40 -3.75 -9.22
CA PRO A 79 -9.39 -4.60 -8.56
C PRO A 79 -8.96 -4.97 -7.13
N ASN A 80 -9.77 -4.64 -6.14
CA ASN A 80 -9.48 -4.91 -4.74
C ASN A 80 -10.32 -6.09 -4.24
N ALA A 81 -9.68 -7.24 -3.97
CA ALA A 81 -10.33 -8.36 -3.28
C ALA A 81 -9.98 -8.41 -1.78
N GLY A 82 -8.95 -7.67 -1.35
CA GLY A 82 -8.46 -7.60 0.02
C GLY A 82 -8.86 -6.32 0.73
N THR A 83 -7.90 -5.71 1.43
CA THR A 83 -8.10 -4.48 2.20
C THR A 83 -7.27 -3.34 1.61
N VAL A 84 -7.94 -2.21 1.40
CA VAL A 84 -7.27 -0.92 1.18
C VAL A 84 -7.79 0.03 2.26
N ASP A 85 -6.88 0.55 3.08
CA ASP A 85 -7.18 1.38 4.25
C ASP A 85 -6.29 2.63 4.20
N GLY A 86 -6.89 3.82 4.17
CA GLY A 86 -6.12 5.07 4.26
C GLY A 86 -5.47 5.26 5.63
N GLY A 87 -6.10 4.75 6.69
CA GLY A 87 -5.63 4.91 8.05
C GLY A 87 -6.07 6.24 8.69
N LEU A 88 -5.15 6.88 9.40
CA LEU A 88 -5.40 8.11 10.14
C LEU A 88 -5.03 9.32 9.29
N GLY A 89 -6.01 10.13 8.90
CA GLY A 89 -5.70 11.36 8.20
C GLY A 89 -6.84 11.80 7.31
N SER A 90 -6.49 12.46 6.22
CA SER A 90 -7.44 12.82 5.17
C SER A 90 -6.92 12.23 3.87
N ASP A 91 -7.42 11.04 3.56
CA ASP A 91 -6.88 10.18 2.53
C ASP A 91 -7.69 10.29 1.24
N PHE A 92 -7.00 10.15 0.12
CA PHE A 92 -7.61 10.00 -1.18
C PHE A 92 -7.39 8.58 -1.69
N CYS A 93 -8.45 7.78 -1.64
CA CYS A 93 -8.43 6.41 -2.13
C CYS A 93 -9.27 6.26 -3.39
N ARG A 94 -8.68 5.70 -4.44
CA ARG A 94 -9.40 5.31 -5.65
C ARG A 94 -9.16 3.85 -5.98
N ILE A 95 -10.24 3.08 -5.91
CA ILE A 95 -10.27 1.66 -6.24
C ILE A 95 -11.02 1.47 -7.57
N ALA A 96 -10.47 0.67 -8.48
CA ALA A 96 -11.11 0.44 -9.77
C ALA A 96 -12.40 -0.39 -9.66
N SER A 97 -12.40 -1.43 -8.82
CA SER A 97 -13.55 -2.31 -8.56
C SER A 97 -13.30 -3.20 -7.33
N GLY A 98 -14.34 -3.89 -6.85
CA GLY A 98 -14.25 -4.83 -5.73
C GLY A 98 -14.58 -4.19 -4.39
N ASN A 99 -13.88 -4.59 -3.34
CA ASN A 99 -14.10 -4.07 -1.98
C ASN A 99 -13.82 -2.55 -1.95
N PRO A 100 -14.72 -1.73 -1.39
CA PRO A 100 -14.47 -0.31 -1.22
C PRO A 100 -13.29 -0.09 -0.25
N PRO A 101 -12.54 1.02 -0.40
CA PRO A 101 -11.52 1.35 0.58
C PRO A 101 -12.18 1.79 1.89
N ILE A 102 -11.42 1.74 2.98
CA ILE A 102 -11.83 2.23 4.29
C ILE A 102 -10.91 3.37 4.74
N SER A 103 -11.40 4.20 5.66
CA SER A 103 -10.67 5.35 6.22
C SER A 103 -10.11 6.28 5.13
N CYS A 104 -11.00 6.67 4.22
CA CYS A 104 -10.84 7.76 3.26
C CYS A 104 -12.11 8.65 3.42
#